data_AF-A0A0C2GAK5-F1
#
_entry.id   AF-A0A0C2GAK5-F1
#
_cell.length_a   1.000
_cell.length_b   1.000
_cell.length_c   1.000
_cell.angle_alpha   90.00
_cell.angle_beta   90.00
_cell.angle_gamma   90.00
#
_symmetry.space_group_name_H-M   'P 1'
#
loop_
_entity.id
_entity.type
_entity.pdbx_description
1 polymer ?
#
loop_
_entity_poly.entity_id
_entity_poly.type
_entity_poly.pdbx_seq_one_letter_code
_entity_poly.pdbx_strand_id
1 'polypeptide(L)'
;MTSVLIAPGLTMGAQGSKVNFRQAVIDLTSKPGKQDDESFWEQLWSPDSVHSVNDVFAMIPADDVRKLREDSPKNLATLCYKTLEKLQYARDNPSTLCERKVINCIRLLTRLMPYMFEDAEWRGYFWSSVPTGDGQLPMASVLLGILSDLLFCPGFTVSSKEKVDDLAALETCELIWEAGVGFASKPVSSAQFDQNRTEILKLLLTCFSEVIYAPITDESRLRWVARFTSTENRHVLPLFTSLLNVVCAYNPVGMGLPYNYLLFNDSREPLVEAALQVLIVCLDKDSQPQADDTGYSDNYFINYLGRIHREEDFDFMLKKFMFYVLKTSDVLEILVPILYHITESRNDPTRVGLIHMGVFLVLLLSGERNFGVRLNKPYIAKAAIDIQSFTGTHADLLIIVFHKLITTGNHRLQSLFDCLLTIIVNGNSNLIYTIIRKRQVFYQLANLPTDSASISKSLSGRKGKAREEMVDQLKSPTAPVAPEIPTGSTAGLAATPQVTSMPGSSGETDGKATPGEDWAPTPEWAEQWKSKLPLQTIMRLLQVLVPQVEKICIDK
;
A
#
# COMPACT_ATOMS: atom_id res chain seq x y z
N MET A 1 10.29 -43.86 64.77
CA MET A 1 10.01 -42.41 64.76
C MET A 1 10.81 -41.79 63.65
N THR A 2 10.21 -41.63 62.48
CA THR A 2 10.82 -40.86 61.38
C THR A 2 9.68 -40.15 60.65
N SER A 3 9.56 -38.87 60.93
CA SER A 3 8.56 -37.95 60.40
C SER A 3 8.96 -37.57 58.97
N VAL A 4 8.13 -37.92 57.98
CA VAL A 4 8.26 -37.40 56.62
C VAL A 4 7.55 -36.05 56.58
N LEU A 5 8.34 -34.99 56.38
CA LEU A 5 7.88 -33.64 56.06
C LEU A 5 7.14 -33.66 54.72
N ILE A 6 5.85 -33.30 54.74
CA ILE A 6 5.07 -33.01 53.53
C ILE A 6 5.40 -31.57 53.12
N ALA A 7 6.03 -31.40 51.95
CA ALA A 7 6.23 -30.10 51.32
C ALA A 7 4.88 -29.60 50.73
N PRO A 8 4.48 -28.34 50.95
CA PRO A 8 3.33 -27.75 50.28
C PRO A 8 3.78 -27.17 48.93
N GLY A 9 3.33 -27.77 47.84
CA GLY A 9 3.70 -27.32 46.49
C GLY A 9 3.10 -28.21 45.41
N LEU A 10 1.80 -28.48 45.48
CA LEU A 10 1.07 -29.02 44.34
C LEU A 10 0.90 -27.89 43.33
N THR A 11 1.71 -27.93 42.27
CA THR A 11 1.49 -27.15 41.05
C THR A 11 0.08 -27.44 40.54
N MET A 12 -0.83 -26.46 40.65
CA MET A 12 -2.14 -26.56 40.00
C MET A 12 -1.93 -26.68 38.49
N GLY A 13 -2.48 -27.72 37.88
CA GLY A 13 -2.40 -27.92 36.43
C GLY A 13 -3.08 -26.78 35.65
N ALA A 14 -2.66 -26.55 34.41
CA ALA A 14 -3.13 -25.47 33.54
C ALA A 14 -4.68 -25.36 33.41
N GLN A 15 -5.42 -26.46 33.58
CA GLN A 15 -6.89 -26.44 33.62
C GLN A 15 -7.44 -25.72 34.87
N GLY A 16 -6.82 -25.87 36.04
CA GLY A 16 -7.22 -25.18 37.26
C GLY A 16 -7.01 -23.67 37.16
N SER A 17 -5.91 -23.24 36.53
CA SER A 17 -5.60 -21.83 36.30
C SER A 17 -6.60 -21.13 35.37
N LYS A 18 -7.08 -21.82 34.31
CA LYS A 18 -8.17 -21.31 33.46
C LYS A 18 -9.48 -21.14 34.23
N VAL A 19 -9.86 -22.12 35.05
CA VAL A 19 -11.09 -22.04 35.86
C VAL A 19 -11.03 -20.86 36.83
N ASN A 20 -9.89 -20.68 37.51
CA ASN A 20 -9.70 -19.55 38.43
C ASN A 20 -9.79 -18.21 37.69
N PHE A 21 -9.18 -18.09 36.52
CA PHE A 21 -9.29 -16.89 35.69
C PHE A 21 -10.76 -16.59 35.32
N ARG A 22 -11.52 -17.58 34.84
CA ARG A 22 -12.93 -17.37 34.48
C ARG A 22 -13.76 -16.97 35.70
N GLN A 23 -13.51 -17.60 36.84
CA GLN A 23 -14.20 -17.25 38.08
C GLN A 23 -13.86 -15.83 38.52
N ALA A 24 -12.61 -15.37 38.38
CA ALA A 24 -12.23 -14.01 38.66
C ALA A 24 -12.96 -12.99 37.76
N VAL A 25 -13.14 -13.30 36.47
CA VAL A 25 -13.92 -12.47 35.53
C VAL A 25 -15.39 -12.40 35.95
N ILE A 26 -16.01 -13.52 36.33
CA ILE A 26 -17.39 -13.54 36.84
C ILE A 26 -17.50 -12.71 38.12
N ASP A 27 -16.55 -12.85 39.04
CA ASP A 27 -16.50 -12.11 40.29
C ASP A 27 -16.39 -10.60 40.05
N LEU A 28 -15.62 -10.15 39.04
CA LEU A 28 -15.54 -8.73 38.65
C LEU A 28 -16.91 -8.15 38.26
N THR A 29 -17.77 -8.95 37.62
CA THR A 29 -19.10 -8.50 37.14
C THR A 29 -20.20 -8.58 38.19
N SER A 30 -20.02 -9.40 39.23
CA SER A 30 -21.11 -9.79 40.14
C SER A 30 -20.87 -9.43 41.61
N LYS A 31 -19.63 -9.17 42.01
CA LYS A 31 -19.27 -8.87 43.40
C LYS A 31 -18.76 -7.43 43.53
N PRO A 32 -19.06 -6.74 44.65
CA PRO A 32 -18.44 -5.46 44.94
C PRO A 32 -16.92 -5.61 45.01
N GLY A 33 -16.20 -4.61 44.49
CA GLY A 33 -14.77 -4.68 44.21
C GLY A 33 -13.90 -5.08 45.39
N LYS A 34 -12.97 -6.01 45.14
CA LYS A 34 -11.91 -6.40 46.09
C LYS A 34 -10.64 -5.58 45.84
N GLN A 35 -10.70 -4.26 46.04
CA GLN A 35 -9.61 -3.35 45.68
C GLN A 35 -8.26 -3.74 46.32
N ASP A 36 -8.29 -4.27 47.55
CA ASP A 36 -7.08 -4.60 48.34
C ASP A 36 -6.64 -6.08 48.25
N ASP A 37 -7.35 -6.93 47.50
CA ASP A 37 -7.02 -8.36 47.40
C ASP A 37 -6.02 -8.60 46.25
N GLU A 38 -4.73 -8.38 46.52
CA GLU A 38 -3.67 -8.61 45.50
C GLU A 38 -3.69 -10.03 44.95
N SER A 39 -4.05 -11.02 45.78
CA SER A 39 -4.12 -12.43 45.38
C SER A 39 -5.23 -12.70 44.37
N PHE A 40 -6.32 -11.95 44.45
CA PHE A 40 -7.40 -11.97 43.45
C PHE A 40 -6.91 -11.41 42.12
N TRP A 41 -6.32 -10.22 42.13
CA TRP A 41 -5.85 -9.54 40.93
C TRP A 41 -4.75 -10.34 40.20
N GLU A 42 -3.86 -10.99 40.95
CA GLU A 42 -2.78 -11.81 40.40
C GLU A 42 -3.26 -12.96 39.51
N GLN A 43 -4.50 -13.45 39.72
CA GLN A 43 -5.10 -14.51 38.90
C GLN A 43 -5.35 -14.08 37.46
N LEU A 44 -5.55 -12.77 37.21
CA LEU A 44 -5.90 -12.25 35.88
C LEU A 44 -4.69 -12.15 34.94
N TRP A 45 -3.47 -12.09 35.47
CA TRP A 45 -2.25 -12.05 34.65
C TRP A 45 -1.26 -13.16 35.00
N SER A 46 -1.70 -14.15 35.78
CA SER A 46 -0.90 -15.33 36.11
C SER A 46 -0.37 -15.99 34.82
N PRO A 47 0.92 -16.38 34.77
CA PRO A 47 1.51 -17.00 33.58
C PRO A 47 0.79 -18.24 33.08
N ASP A 48 0.15 -18.98 33.99
CA ASP A 48 -0.50 -20.27 33.73
C ASP A 48 -1.98 -20.13 33.35
N SER A 49 -2.54 -18.92 33.38
CA SER A 49 -3.99 -18.69 33.23
C SER A 49 -4.47 -18.81 31.77
N VAL A 50 -3.79 -18.17 30.83
CA VAL A 50 -4.18 -18.08 29.42
C VAL A 50 -2.95 -18.24 28.53
N HIS A 51 -3.11 -18.93 27.39
CA HIS A 51 -1.99 -19.19 26.50
C HIS A 51 -1.94 -18.36 25.22
N SER A 52 -3.09 -17.86 24.79
CA SER A 52 -3.26 -17.07 23.57
C SER A 52 -4.22 -15.91 23.78
N VAL A 53 -4.22 -14.95 22.85
CA VAL A 53 -5.24 -13.89 22.82
C VAL A 53 -6.66 -14.46 22.67
N ASN A 54 -6.80 -15.56 21.91
CA ASN A 54 -8.08 -16.25 21.72
C ASN A 54 -8.60 -16.85 23.03
N ASP A 55 -7.71 -17.38 23.89
CA ASP A 55 -8.11 -17.83 25.23
C ASP A 55 -8.68 -16.65 26.04
N VAL A 56 -8.01 -15.49 26.04
CA VAL A 56 -8.50 -14.30 26.75
C VAL A 56 -9.87 -13.88 26.24
N PHE A 57 -10.07 -13.87 24.93
CA PHE A 57 -11.31 -13.40 24.30
C PHE A 57 -12.47 -14.38 24.55
N ALA A 58 -12.19 -15.68 24.61
CA ALA A 58 -13.17 -16.69 25.00
C ALA A 58 -13.52 -16.59 26.49
N MET A 59 -12.54 -16.29 27.34
CA MET A 59 -12.70 -16.22 28.79
C MET A 59 -13.27 -14.88 29.28
N ILE A 60 -13.21 -13.84 28.46
CA ILE A 60 -13.82 -12.53 28.67
C ILE A 60 -14.74 -12.19 27.47
N PRO A 61 -15.96 -12.75 27.41
CA PRO A 61 -16.97 -12.41 26.42
C PRO A 61 -17.28 -10.91 26.37
N ALA A 62 -17.76 -10.43 25.21
CA ALA A 62 -18.08 -9.02 24.98
C ALA A 62 -19.12 -8.51 25.97
N ASP A 63 -20.17 -9.31 26.20
CA ASP A 63 -21.27 -8.96 27.10
C ASP A 63 -20.81 -8.85 28.56
N ASP A 64 -19.80 -9.63 28.96
CA ASP A 64 -19.23 -9.53 30.31
C ASP A 64 -18.46 -8.22 30.49
N VAL A 65 -17.76 -7.72 29.45
CA VAL A 65 -17.09 -6.42 29.52
C VAL A 65 -18.10 -5.27 29.57
N ARG A 66 -19.19 -5.36 28.78
CA ARG A 66 -20.26 -4.34 28.83
C ARG A 66 -20.98 -4.32 30.17
N LYS A 67 -21.31 -5.49 30.74
CA LYS A 67 -21.83 -5.60 32.11
C LYS A 67 -20.84 -5.06 33.13
N LEU A 68 -19.55 -5.35 32.99
CA LEU A 68 -18.53 -4.81 33.87
C LEU A 68 -18.48 -3.27 33.80
N ARG A 69 -18.65 -2.68 32.61
CA ARG A 69 -18.71 -1.23 32.41
C ARG A 69 -19.98 -0.60 33.03
N GLU A 70 -21.13 -1.24 32.85
CA GLU A 70 -22.44 -0.70 33.24
C GLU A 70 -22.80 -0.98 34.70
N ASP A 71 -22.64 -2.23 35.16
CA ASP A 71 -23.07 -2.69 36.48
C ASP A 71 -21.96 -2.55 37.53
N SER A 72 -20.69 -2.52 37.11
CA SER A 72 -19.52 -2.50 38.02
C SER A 72 -18.38 -1.58 37.55
N PRO A 73 -18.65 -0.29 37.22
CA PRO A 73 -17.67 0.62 36.62
C PRO A 73 -16.41 0.82 37.47
N LYS A 74 -16.53 0.79 38.80
CA LYS A 74 -15.37 0.88 39.71
C LYS A 74 -14.42 -0.30 39.55
N ASN A 75 -14.94 -1.52 39.35
CA ASN A 75 -14.14 -2.71 39.15
C ASN A 75 -13.38 -2.64 37.81
N LEU A 76 -14.04 -2.14 36.75
CA LEU A 76 -13.40 -1.89 35.46
C LEU A 76 -12.24 -0.90 35.59
N ALA A 77 -12.48 0.24 36.24
CA ALA A 77 -11.47 1.27 36.47
C ALA A 77 -10.26 0.71 37.25
N THR A 78 -10.52 -0.02 38.35
CA THR A 78 -9.47 -0.66 39.14
C THR A 78 -8.71 -1.72 38.33
N LEU A 79 -9.39 -2.52 37.50
CA LEU A 79 -8.73 -3.49 36.63
C LEU A 79 -7.77 -2.82 35.64
N CYS A 80 -8.20 -1.74 34.97
CA CYS A 80 -7.34 -1.00 34.06
C CYS A 80 -6.14 -0.40 34.78
N TYR A 81 -6.35 0.24 35.94
CA TYR A 81 -5.28 0.83 36.75
C TYR A 81 -4.27 -0.22 37.24
N LYS A 82 -4.73 -1.33 37.81
CA LYS A 82 -3.86 -2.42 38.28
C LYS A 82 -3.10 -3.07 37.13
N THR A 83 -3.73 -3.22 35.96
CA THR A 83 -3.05 -3.73 34.77
C THR A 83 -1.93 -2.79 34.32
N LEU A 84 -2.18 -1.47 34.32
CA LEU A 84 -1.17 -0.46 34.02
C LEU A 84 -0.03 -0.47 35.05
N GLU A 85 -0.33 -0.57 36.34
CA GLU A 85 0.65 -0.69 37.44
C GLU A 85 1.57 -1.90 37.24
N LYS A 86 1.04 -3.04 36.78
CA LYS A 86 1.86 -4.22 36.49
C LYS A 86 2.75 -4.07 35.25
N LEU A 87 2.28 -3.37 34.22
CA LEU A 87 3.12 -3.02 33.06
C LEU A 87 4.22 -2.03 33.45
N GLN A 88 3.90 -1.04 34.28
CA GLN A 88 4.87 -0.09 34.81
C GLN A 88 5.93 -0.79 35.66
N TYR A 89 5.52 -1.69 36.57
CA TYR A 89 6.46 -2.49 37.35
C TYR A 89 7.42 -3.30 36.46
N ALA A 90 6.93 -3.88 35.37
CA ALA A 90 7.76 -4.63 34.43
C ALA A 90 8.77 -3.74 33.68
N ARG A 91 8.34 -2.54 33.28
CA ARG A 91 9.22 -1.52 32.68
C ARG A 91 10.31 -1.06 33.65
N ASP A 92 9.96 -0.84 34.91
CA ASP A 92 10.87 -0.33 35.93
C ASP A 92 11.79 -1.44 36.49
N ASN A 93 11.49 -2.72 36.23
CA ASN A 93 12.28 -3.89 36.67
C ASN A 93 12.57 -4.86 35.50
N PRO A 94 13.18 -4.39 34.39
CA PRO A 94 13.31 -5.16 33.15
C PRO A 94 14.10 -6.46 33.31
N SER A 95 15.09 -6.51 34.19
CA SER A 95 15.95 -7.69 34.42
C SER A 95 15.24 -8.86 35.12
N THR A 96 14.09 -8.60 35.77
CA THR A 96 13.26 -9.61 36.45
C THR A 96 11.88 -9.77 35.81
N LEU A 97 11.69 -9.17 34.64
CA LEU A 97 10.44 -9.18 33.90
C LEU A 97 9.97 -10.61 33.62
N CYS A 98 8.72 -10.91 33.98
CA CYS A 98 8.05 -12.15 33.60
C CYS A 98 7.30 -11.93 32.28
N GLU A 99 7.87 -12.44 31.18
CA GLU A 99 7.37 -12.26 29.82
C GLU A 99 5.87 -12.55 29.71
N ARG A 100 5.45 -13.72 30.22
CA ARG A 100 4.07 -14.17 30.10
C ARG A 100 3.08 -13.28 30.86
N LYS A 101 3.48 -12.79 32.03
CA LYS A 101 2.66 -11.89 32.85
C LYS A 101 2.43 -10.55 32.13
N VAL A 102 3.48 -9.99 31.52
CA VAL A 102 3.40 -8.76 30.72
C VAL A 102 2.49 -8.95 29.51
N ILE A 103 2.66 -10.04 28.76
CA ILE A 103 1.82 -10.35 27.60
C ILE A 103 0.35 -10.55 27.99
N ASN A 104 0.07 -11.17 29.14
CA ASN A 104 -1.30 -11.31 29.63
C ASN A 104 -1.92 -9.95 30.00
N CYS A 105 -1.17 -9.05 30.63
CA CYS A 105 -1.60 -7.67 30.89
C CYS A 105 -1.93 -6.91 29.59
N ILE A 106 -1.07 -7.04 28.57
CA ILE A 106 -1.29 -6.45 27.24
C ILE A 106 -2.58 -6.98 26.63
N ARG A 107 -2.79 -8.31 26.63
CA ARG A 107 -3.99 -8.94 26.07
C ARG A 107 -5.27 -8.54 26.81
N LEU A 108 -5.22 -8.35 28.13
CA LEU A 108 -6.36 -7.84 28.90
C LEU A 108 -6.75 -6.44 28.42
N LEU A 109 -5.79 -5.50 28.31
CA LEU A 109 -6.09 -4.15 27.82
C LEU A 109 -6.60 -4.17 26.38
N THR A 110 -5.98 -4.97 25.50
CA THR A 110 -6.43 -5.19 24.12
C THR A 110 -7.88 -5.67 24.07
N ARG A 111 -8.30 -6.48 25.05
CA ARG A 111 -9.68 -6.96 25.15
C ARG A 111 -10.65 -5.90 25.70
N LEU A 112 -10.24 -5.11 26.68
CA LEU A 112 -11.13 -4.21 27.43
C LEU A 112 -11.36 -2.88 26.71
N MET A 113 -10.31 -2.27 26.15
CA MET A 113 -10.35 -0.89 25.65
C MET A 113 -11.43 -0.62 24.57
N PRO A 114 -11.66 -1.48 23.56
CA PRO A 114 -12.69 -1.24 22.56
C PRO A 114 -14.09 -1.05 23.18
N TYR A 115 -14.43 -1.85 24.19
CA TYR A 115 -15.71 -1.75 24.88
C TYR A 115 -15.77 -0.55 25.82
N MET A 116 -14.64 -0.02 26.27
CA MET A 116 -14.63 1.26 26.97
C MET A 116 -14.93 2.40 25.98
N PHE A 117 -14.36 2.35 24.77
CA PHE A 117 -14.59 3.38 23.75
C PHE A 117 -16.00 3.42 23.17
N GLU A 118 -16.74 2.31 23.22
CA GLU A 118 -18.17 2.27 22.86
C GLU A 118 -19.00 3.32 23.63
N ASP A 119 -18.62 3.66 24.87
CA ASP A 119 -19.31 4.64 25.72
C ASP A 119 -18.56 5.99 25.75
N ALA A 120 -19.28 7.09 25.52
CA ALA A 120 -18.73 8.43 25.49
C ALA A 120 -18.09 8.88 26.81
N GLU A 121 -18.65 8.46 27.96
CA GLU A 121 -18.12 8.82 29.28
C GLU A 121 -16.76 8.16 29.55
N TRP A 122 -16.56 6.97 28.97
CA TRP A 122 -15.34 6.19 29.15
C TRP A 122 -14.22 6.55 28.17
N ARG A 123 -14.50 7.20 27.03
CA ARG A 123 -13.46 7.62 26.07
C ARG A 123 -12.40 8.49 26.71
N GLY A 124 -12.80 9.42 27.58
CA GLY A 124 -11.89 10.30 28.33
C GLY A 124 -11.12 9.63 29.46
N TYR A 125 -11.46 8.39 29.85
CA TYR A 125 -10.92 7.76 31.06
C TYR A 125 -9.40 7.68 31.08
N PHE A 126 -8.78 7.17 30.01
CA PHE A 126 -7.32 7.09 29.91
C PHE A 126 -6.65 8.46 29.80
N TRP A 127 -7.40 9.50 29.42
CA TRP A 127 -6.88 10.86 29.30
C TRP A 127 -7.05 11.67 30.59
N SER A 128 -7.59 11.06 31.65
CA SER A 128 -7.61 11.63 33.01
C SER A 128 -6.26 11.46 33.71
N SER A 129 -5.91 12.42 34.58
CA SER A 129 -4.66 12.41 35.34
C SER A 129 -4.63 11.33 36.41
N VAL A 130 -3.46 10.70 36.61
CA VAL A 130 -3.26 9.71 37.66
C VAL A 130 -3.09 10.41 39.03
N PRO A 131 -3.78 9.99 40.11
CA PRO A 131 -3.77 10.69 41.40
C PRO A 131 -2.44 10.67 42.20
N THR A 132 -1.39 9.96 41.78
CA THR A 132 -0.35 9.45 42.71
C THR A 132 1.12 9.82 42.45
N GLY A 133 1.47 10.86 41.69
CA GLY A 133 2.89 11.26 41.61
C GLY A 133 3.17 12.55 40.85
N ASP A 134 4.20 13.27 41.29
CA ASP A 134 4.60 14.60 40.81
C ASP A 134 4.76 14.66 39.28
N GLY A 135 3.78 15.32 38.63
CA GLY A 135 3.66 15.47 37.19
C GLY A 135 2.35 14.86 36.69
N GLN A 136 1.32 15.68 36.49
CA GLN A 136 -0.02 15.27 36.03
C GLN A 136 0.00 14.76 34.57
N LEU A 137 0.55 13.57 34.33
CA LEU A 137 0.48 12.88 33.05
C LEU A 137 -0.80 12.03 32.99
N PRO A 138 -1.55 12.07 31.86
CA PRO A 138 -2.66 11.17 31.63
C PRO A 138 -2.22 9.69 31.60
N MET A 139 -3.09 8.77 32.02
CA MET A 139 -2.82 7.32 31.90
C MET A 139 -2.44 6.90 30.48
N ALA A 140 -3.03 7.52 29.45
CA ALA A 140 -2.74 7.28 28.06
C ALA A 140 -1.26 7.55 27.75
N SER A 141 -0.74 8.70 28.21
CA SER A 141 0.67 9.07 28.04
C SER A 141 1.59 8.11 28.77
N VAL A 142 1.23 7.70 29.99
CA VAL A 142 1.99 6.71 30.77
C VAL A 142 2.00 5.36 30.07
N LEU A 143 0.84 4.88 29.59
CA LEU A 143 0.72 3.63 28.86
C LEU A 143 1.55 3.64 27.57
N LEU A 144 1.43 4.69 26.74
CA LEU A 144 2.22 4.82 25.50
C LEU A 144 3.72 4.84 25.79
N GLY A 145 4.15 5.51 26.87
CA GLY A 145 5.54 5.49 27.33
C GLY A 145 6.01 4.09 27.70
N ILE A 146 5.26 3.38 28.56
CA ILE A 146 5.56 2.02 28.98
C ILE A 146 5.63 1.07 27.77
N LEU A 147 4.66 1.11 26.86
CA LEU A 147 4.65 0.25 25.68
C LEU A 147 5.84 0.54 24.75
N SER A 148 6.21 1.82 24.59
CA SER A 148 7.37 2.21 23.78
C SER A 148 8.68 1.76 24.41
N ASP A 149 8.84 1.85 25.74
CA ASP A 149 9.99 1.31 26.46
C ASP A 149 10.08 -0.22 26.33
N LEU A 150 8.95 -0.91 26.52
CA LEU A 150 8.86 -2.37 26.40
C LEU A 150 9.17 -2.89 25.00
N LEU A 151 8.91 -2.10 23.95
CA LEU A 151 9.24 -2.42 22.55
C LEU A 151 10.75 -2.46 22.25
N PHE A 152 11.58 -1.88 23.13
CA PHE A 152 13.04 -1.95 23.07
C PHE A 152 13.66 -2.57 24.31
N CYS A 153 12.87 -3.30 25.12
CA CYS A 153 13.33 -3.94 26.34
C CYS A 153 14.24 -5.15 26.05
N PRO A 154 15.51 -5.11 26.48
CA PRO A 154 16.44 -6.23 26.41
C PRO A 154 15.88 -7.53 27.00
N GLY A 155 16.05 -8.64 26.28
CA GLY A 155 15.59 -9.96 26.72
C GLY A 155 14.08 -10.19 26.59
N PHE A 156 13.29 -9.15 26.30
CA PHE A 156 11.85 -9.25 26.08
C PHE A 156 11.46 -9.03 24.62
N THR A 157 11.95 -7.94 24.01
CA THR A 157 11.65 -7.57 22.61
C THR A 157 12.90 -7.31 21.78
N VAL A 158 14.09 -7.19 22.38
CA VAL A 158 15.37 -7.06 21.65
C VAL A 158 16.46 -7.89 22.33
N SER A 159 17.46 -8.30 21.55
CA SER A 159 18.65 -8.96 22.09
C SER A 159 19.55 -7.95 22.82
N SER A 160 20.14 -8.37 23.94
CA SER A 160 21.23 -7.63 24.60
C SER A 160 22.30 -8.59 25.08
N LYS A 161 23.55 -8.12 25.14
CA LYS A 161 24.68 -8.84 25.72
C LYS A 161 24.75 -8.66 27.24
N GLU A 162 24.19 -7.58 27.76
CA GLU A 162 24.26 -7.20 29.17
C GLU A 162 22.87 -7.12 29.79
N LYS A 163 22.80 -7.40 31.10
CA LYS A 163 21.58 -7.14 31.87
C LYS A 163 21.41 -5.64 32.00
N VAL A 164 20.24 -5.16 31.62
CA VAL A 164 19.85 -3.76 31.73
C VAL A 164 18.84 -3.67 32.85
N ASP A 165 19.10 -2.80 33.81
CA ASP A 165 18.22 -2.51 34.94
C ASP A 165 17.45 -1.20 34.76
N ASP A 166 17.94 -0.28 33.92
CA ASP A 166 17.29 0.99 33.60
C ASP A 166 17.06 1.15 32.09
N LEU A 167 15.79 1.10 31.67
CA LEU A 167 15.40 1.30 30.27
C LEU A 167 15.59 2.77 29.82
N ALA A 168 15.58 3.74 30.73
CA ALA A 168 15.75 5.15 30.38
C ALA A 168 17.18 5.48 29.93
N ALA A 169 18.17 4.67 30.29
CA ALA A 169 19.55 4.83 29.85
C ALA A 169 19.85 4.23 28.46
N LEU A 170 18.89 3.53 27.84
CA LEU A 170 19.12 2.82 26.58
C LEU A 170 19.27 3.76 25.37
N GLU A 171 20.32 3.52 24.59
CA GLU A 171 20.49 4.05 23.24
C GLU A 171 19.66 3.24 22.24
N THR A 172 18.36 3.54 22.15
CA THR A 172 17.42 2.71 21.37
C THR A 172 17.63 2.74 19.86
N CYS A 173 18.39 3.72 19.33
CA CYS A 173 18.82 3.73 17.93
C CYS A 173 19.74 2.54 17.58
N GLU A 174 20.44 1.94 18.56
CA GLU A 174 21.25 0.73 18.34
C GLU A 174 20.42 -0.56 18.37
N LEU A 175 19.15 -0.47 18.78
CA LEU A 175 18.24 -1.59 19.02
C LEU A 175 17.15 -1.72 17.94
N ILE A 176 17.38 -1.13 16.76
CA ILE A 176 16.45 -1.18 15.62
C ILE A 176 16.21 -2.64 15.20
N TRP A 177 14.96 -2.99 14.89
CA TRP A 177 14.52 -4.39 14.75
C TRP A 177 14.89 -5.07 13.43
N GLU A 178 15.31 -4.30 12.44
CA GLU A 178 15.72 -4.79 11.12
C GLU A 178 16.62 -3.79 10.41
N ALA A 179 17.57 -4.30 9.62
CA ALA A 179 18.43 -3.47 8.80
C ALA A 179 17.67 -2.86 7.61
N GLY A 180 18.04 -1.65 7.21
CA GLY A 180 17.39 -0.91 6.14
C GLY A 180 17.72 0.58 6.19
N VAL A 181 16.70 1.41 6.00
CA VAL A 181 16.82 2.87 6.04
C VAL A 181 17.43 3.30 7.37
N GLY A 182 18.49 4.10 7.31
CA GLY A 182 19.13 4.68 8.50
C GLY A 182 19.82 3.68 9.44
N PHE A 183 19.84 2.37 9.14
CA PHE A 183 20.43 1.36 10.02
C PHE A 183 20.97 0.16 9.24
N ALA A 184 22.29 -0.03 9.22
CA ALA A 184 22.93 -1.06 8.41
C ALA A 184 23.09 -2.41 9.13
N SER A 185 23.14 -2.41 10.46
CA SER A 185 23.45 -3.60 11.26
C SER A 185 22.25 -4.54 11.31
N LYS A 186 22.41 -5.79 10.87
CA LYS A 186 21.33 -6.78 10.98
C LYS A 186 21.25 -7.32 12.41
N PRO A 187 20.14 -7.11 13.13
CA PRO A 187 19.97 -7.62 14.49
C PRO A 187 19.74 -9.14 14.50
N VAL A 188 19.87 -9.73 15.68
CA VAL A 188 19.57 -11.15 15.89
C VAL A 188 18.06 -11.39 15.75
N SER A 189 17.69 -12.31 14.87
CA SER A 189 16.29 -12.71 14.67
C SER A 189 15.82 -13.62 15.79
N SER A 190 14.62 -13.36 16.32
CA SER A 190 13.99 -14.18 17.36
C SER A 190 12.48 -14.17 17.16
N ALA A 191 11.89 -15.35 16.91
CA ALA A 191 10.45 -15.49 16.76
C ALA A 191 9.70 -15.09 18.04
N GLN A 192 10.30 -15.29 19.21
CA GLN A 192 9.70 -14.87 20.49
C GLN A 192 9.63 -13.35 20.61
N PHE A 193 10.71 -12.66 20.22
CA PHE A 193 10.73 -11.18 20.22
C PHE A 193 9.74 -10.63 19.20
N ASP A 194 9.63 -11.25 18.03
CA ASP A 194 8.64 -10.85 17.02
C ASP A 194 7.21 -11.04 17.54
N GLN A 195 6.92 -12.13 18.26
CA GLN A 195 5.62 -12.33 18.91
C GLN A 195 5.33 -11.27 19.98
N ASN A 196 6.29 -10.96 20.86
CA ASN A 196 6.12 -9.97 21.92
C ASN A 196 5.90 -8.56 21.35
N ARG A 197 6.70 -8.16 20.35
CA ARG A 197 6.48 -6.92 19.59
C ARG A 197 5.08 -6.89 18.98
N THR A 198 4.64 -7.98 18.36
CA THR A 198 3.31 -8.08 17.74
C THR A 198 2.19 -7.82 18.74
N GLU A 199 2.25 -8.41 19.95
CA GLU A 199 1.23 -8.20 20.99
C GLU A 199 1.21 -6.73 21.46
N ILE A 200 2.38 -6.09 21.62
CA ILE A 200 2.45 -4.67 21.98
C ILE A 200 1.90 -3.78 20.87
N LEU A 201 2.28 -4.02 19.61
CA LEU A 201 1.77 -3.26 18.46
C LEU A 201 0.24 -3.41 18.31
N LYS A 202 -0.32 -4.58 18.60
CA LYS A 202 -1.77 -4.80 18.63
C LYS A 202 -2.48 -3.98 19.71
N LEU A 203 -1.88 -3.84 20.90
CA LEU A 203 -2.41 -2.96 21.93
C LEU A 203 -2.30 -1.48 21.52
N LEU A 204 -1.20 -1.06 20.88
CA LEU A 204 -1.08 0.29 20.32
C LEU A 204 -2.18 0.57 19.28
N LEU A 205 -2.41 -0.34 18.34
CA LEU A 205 -3.53 -0.25 17.39
C LEU A 205 -4.88 -0.19 18.10
N THR A 206 -5.04 -0.95 19.18
CA THR A 206 -6.26 -0.90 19.98
C THR A 206 -6.45 0.49 20.61
N CYS A 207 -5.39 1.11 21.14
CA CYS A 207 -5.43 2.48 21.62
C CYS A 207 -5.80 3.47 20.51
N PHE A 208 -5.19 3.33 19.33
CA PHE A 208 -5.44 4.20 18.17
C PHE A 208 -6.85 4.03 17.60
N SER A 209 -7.53 2.92 17.88
CA SER A 209 -8.88 2.63 17.40
C SER A 209 -9.97 3.50 18.03
N GLU A 210 -9.68 4.32 19.05
CA GLU A 210 -10.64 5.26 19.64
C GLU A 210 -11.31 6.14 18.57
N VAL A 211 -10.56 6.52 17.53
CA VAL A 211 -11.01 7.25 16.33
C VAL A 211 -12.27 6.67 15.67
N ILE A 212 -12.48 5.34 15.77
CA ILE A 212 -13.62 4.63 15.17
C ILE A 212 -14.91 4.89 15.97
N TYR A 213 -14.79 5.15 17.26
CA TYR A 213 -15.90 5.36 18.20
C TYR A 213 -16.22 6.84 18.45
N ALA A 214 -15.28 7.73 18.11
CA ALA A 214 -15.45 9.17 18.25
C ALA A 214 -16.04 9.82 16.98
N PRO A 215 -16.94 10.82 17.12
CA PRO A 215 -17.47 11.58 15.99
C PRO A 215 -16.36 12.25 15.16
N ILE A 216 -16.60 12.43 13.86
CA ILE A 216 -15.63 13.10 12.96
C ILE A 216 -15.38 14.56 13.39
N THR A 217 -16.33 15.18 14.09
CA THR A 217 -16.21 16.54 14.63
C THR A 217 -15.40 16.65 15.92
N ASP A 218 -14.97 15.54 16.50
CA ASP A 218 -14.16 15.55 17.72
C ASP A 218 -12.72 15.96 17.38
N GLU A 219 -12.27 17.11 17.85
CA GLU A 219 -10.91 17.62 17.61
C GLU A 219 -9.85 16.73 18.29
N SER A 220 -10.23 16.00 19.34
CA SER A 220 -9.34 15.12 20.08
C SER A 220 -9.26 13.70 19.50
N ARG A 221 -9.94 13.43 18.38
CA ARG A 221 -10.12 12.09 17.80
C ARG A 221 -8.83 11.31 17.51
N LEU A 222 -7.72 12.02 17.29
CA LEU A 222 -6.41 11.42 16.95
C LEU A 222 -5.34 11.62 18.05
N ARG A 223 -5.75 12.00 19.26
CA ARG A 223 -4.85 12.29 20.40
C ARG A 223 -3.85 11.18 20.74
N TRP A 224 -4.22 9.90 20.62
CA TRP A 224 -3.29 8.79 20.85
C TRP A 224 -2.16 8.75 19.83
N VAL A 225 -2.49 8.92 18.55
CA VAL A 225 -1.51 8.92 17.45
C VAL A 225 -0.64 10.17 17.53
N ALA A 226 -1.24 11.33 17.79
CA ALA A 226 -0.51 12.59 18.00
C ALA A 226 0.51 12.46 19.14
N ARG A 227 0.09 11.91 20.29
CA ARG A 227 1.00 11.69 21.42
C ARG A 227 2.12 10.69 21.10
N PHE A 228 1.80 9.59 20.43
CA PHE A 228 2.76 8.53 20.09
C PHE A 228 3.81 8.98 19.06
N THR A 229 3.42 9.81 18.11
CA THR A 229 4.28 10.33 17.02
C THR A 229 4.97 11.66 17.34
N SER A 230 4.78 12.19 18.54
CA SER A 230 5.40 13.45 19.01
C SER A 230 6.81 13.24 19.58
N THR A 231 7.53 14.35 19.82
CA THR A 231 8.82 14.34 20.54
C THR A 231 8.73 13.87 21.98
N GLU A 232 7.53 13.91 22.58
CA GLU A 232 7.35 13.41 23.94
C GLU A 232 7.44 11.87 24.01
N ASN A 233 7.50 11.18 22.87
CA ASN A 233 7.93 9.80 22.79
C ASN A 233 9.44 9.76 22.47
N ARG A 234 10.26 9.46 23.47
CA ARG A 234 11.74 9.35 23.30
C ARG A 234 12.16 8.36 22.22
N HIS A 235 11.31 7.38 21.89
CA HIS A 235 11.60 6.32 20.93
C HIS A 235 11.03 6.59 19.54
N VAL A 236 10.48 7.78 19.28
CA VAL A 236 9.77 8.10 18.04
C VAL A 236 10.58 7.78 16.77
N LEU A 237 11.87 8.10 16.75
CA LEU A 237 12.77 7.78 15.62
C LEU A 237 13.09 6.28 15.53
N PRO A 238 13.60 5.61 16.58
CA PRO A 238 13.81 4.15 16.57
C PRO A 238 12.57 3.35 16.20
N LEU A 239 11.37 3.76 16.65
CA LEU A 239 10.10 3.14 16.31
C LEU A 239 9.80 3.28 14.82
N PHE A 240 9.84 4.51 14.29
CA PHE A 240 9.64 4.75 12.87
C PHE A 240 10.56 3.89 12.00
N THR A 241 11.86 3.92 12.31
CA THR A 241 12.88 3.17 11.54
C THR A 241 12.67 1.66 11.66
N SER A 242 12.37 1.14 12.86
CA SER A 242 12.15 -0.29 13.07
C SER A 242 10.91 -0.79 12.33
N LEU A 243 9.79 -0.05 12.41
CA LEU A 243 8.56 -0.41 11.72
C LEU A 243 8.77 -0.39 10.19
N LEU A 244 9.38 0.68 9.66
CA LEU A 244 9.63 0.83 8.22
C LEU A 244 10.52 -0.30 7.70
N ASN A 245 11.63 -0.56 8.39
CA ASN A 245 12.59 -1.58 7.96
C ASN A 245 12.00 -2.99 8.05
N VAL A 246 11.22 -3.31 9.08
CA VAL A 246 10.54 -4.62 9.18
C VAL A 246 9.61 -4.84 7.99
N VAL A 247 8.82 -3.82 7.62
CA VAL A 247 7.89 -3.92 6.49
C VAL A 247 8.63 -4.04 5.16
N CYS A 248 9.59 -3.15 4.88
CA CYS A 248 10.30 -3.13 3.60
C CYS A 248 11.28 -4.30 3.43
N ALA A 249 11.88 -4.80 4.52
CA ALA A 249 12.78 -5.95 4.48
C ALA A 249 12.04 -7.29 4.46
N TYR A 250 10.73 -7.33 4.67
CA TYR A 250 9.97 -8.59 4.64
C TYR A 250 10.05 -9.27 3.27
N ASN A 251 10.07 -10.60 3.26
CA ASN A 251 10.10 -11.42 2.04
C ASN A 251 9.24 -12.67 2.25
N PRO A 252 7.95 -12.65 1.84
CA PRO A 252 7.03 -13.77 2.04
C PRO A 252 7.40 -15.00 1.18
N VAL A 253 8.24 -14.82 0.16
CA VAL A 253 8.65 -15.90 -0.75
C VAL A 253 9.78 -16.75 -0.14
N GLY A 254 10.52 -16.22 0.83
CA GLY A 254 11.64 -16.91 1.46
C GLY A 254 12.69 -17.38 0.44
N MET A 255 12.96 -18.69 0.42
CA MET A 255 13.90 -19.34 -0.51
C MET A 255 13.33 -19.54 -1.94
N GLY A 256 12.08 -19.16 -2.21
CA GLY A 256 11.48 -19.31 -3.54
C GLY A 256 11.05 -20.73 -3.92
N LEU A 257 10.90 -21.61 -2.93
CA LEU A 257 10.40 -22.97 -3.13
C LEU A 257 8.87 -22.98 -3.30
N PRO A 258 8.32 -23.79 -4.24
CA PRO A 258 6.88 -24.06 -4.29
C PRO A 258 6.39 -24.61 -2.93
N TYR A 259 5.20 -24.19 -2.50
CA TYR A 259 4.60 -24.64 -1.23
C TYR A 259 5.37 -24.28 0.05
N ASN A 260 6.25 -23.27 0.01
CA ASN A 260 7.01 -22.84 1.20
C ASN A 260 6.10 -22.56 2.41
N TYR A 261 4.91 -21.98 2.20
CA TYR A 261 3.90 -21.71 3.22
C TYR A 261 3.20 -22.97 3.79
N LEU A 262 3.25 -24.11 3.10
CA LEU A 262 2.75 -25.39 3.63
C LEU A 262 3.79 -26.09 4.49
N LEU A 263 5.08 -25.82 4.25
CA LEU A 263 6.20 -26.50 4.88
C LEU A 263 6.80 -25.71 6.05
N PHE A 264 6.70 -24.39 6.03
CA PHE A 264 7.28 -23.51 7.03
C PHE A 264 6.26 -22.50 7.54
N ASN A 265 6.16 -22.39 8.86
CA ASN A 265 5.33 -21.39 9.51
C ASN A 265 6.09 -20.05 9.54
N ASP A 266 5.57 -19.03 8.85
CA ASP A 266 6.19 -17.70 8.86
C ASP A 266 5.88 -16.99 10.18
N SER A 267 6.81 -17.09 11.14
CA SER A 267 6.69 -16.45 12.44
C SER A 267 6.80 -14.92 12.40
N ARG A 268 7.29 -14.35 11.29
CA ARG A 268 7.56 -12.90 11.18
C ARG A 268 6.42 -12.15 10.49
N GLU A 269 5.63 -12.84 9.66
CA GLU A 269 4.45 -12.29 8.99
C GLU A 269 3.50 -11.52 9.95
N PRO A 270 3.13 -12.04 11.15
CA PRO A 270 2.25 -11.32 12.06
C PRO A 270 2.82 -9.99 12.56
N LEU A 271 4.15 -9.92 12.76
CA LEU A 271 4.83 -8.69 13.14
C LEU A 271 4.79 -7.68 12.00
N VAL A 272 5.04 -8.13 10.77
CA VAL A 272 5.04 -7.29 9.57
C VAL A 272 3.66 -6.70 9.34
N GLU A 273 2.60 -7.51 9.49
CA GLU A 273 1.22 -7.04 9.39
C GLU A 273 0.92 -5.95 10.42
N ALA A 274 1.22 -6.20 11.69
CA ALA A 274 0.99 -5.23 12.77
C ALA A 274 1.83 -3.96 12.57
N ALA A 275 3.08 -4.08 12.13
CA ALA A 275 3.97 -2.96 11.87
C ALA A 275 3.45 -2.09 10.71
N LEU A 276 2.98 -2.71 9.63
CA LEU A 276 2.38 -2.01 8.50
C LEU A 276 1.11 -1.26 8.93
N GLN A 277 0.23 -1.90 9.68
CA GLN A 277 -1.00 -1.26 10.19
C GLN A 277 -0.67 -0.04 11.07
N VAL A 278 0.30 -0.18 11.98
CA VAL A 278 0.75 0.94 12.85
C VAL A 278 1.33 2.07 12.01
N LEU A 279 2.17 1.77 11.01
CA LEU A 279 2.72 2.78 10.11
C LEU A 279 1.62 3.52 9.34
N ILE A 280 0.66 2.80 8.78
CA ILE A 280 -0.45 3.40 8.02
C ILE A 280 -1.21 4.38 8.90
N VAL A 281 -1.58 3.96 10.12
CA VAL A 281 -2.31 4.82 11.06
C VAL A 281 -1.46 6.03 11.47
N CYS A 282 -0.16 5.85 11.71
CA CYS A 282 0.73 6.94 12.12
C CYS A 282 1.10 7.90 10.99
N LEU A 283 0.97 7.49 9.73
CA LEU A 283 1.27 8.30 8.55
C LEU A 283 0.02 8.97 7.94
N ASP A 284 -1.14 8.79 8.56
CA ASP A 284 -2.38 9.42 8.12
C ASP A 284 -2.31 10.95 8.27
N LYS A 285 -2.64 11.69 7.21
CA LYS A 285 -2.51 13.15 7.12
C LYS A 285 -3.60 13.89 7.89
N ASP A 286 -4.75 13.26 8.13
CA ASP A 286 -5.82 13.84 8.94
C ASP A 286 -5.40 13.99 10.42
N SER A 287 -4.24 13.43 10.79
CA SER A 287 -3.62 13.52 12.12
C SER A 287 -2.93 14.84 12.44
N GLN A 288 -2.97 15.86 11.57
CA GLN A 288 -2.46 17.18 11.94
C GLN A 288 -3.53 17.93 12.72
N PRO A 289 -3.40 18.10 14.05
CA PRO A 289 -4.31 18.95 14.79
C PRO A 289 -4.23 20.36 14.22
N GLN A 290 -5.39 20.99 14.00
CA GLN A 290 -5.42 22.45 13.91
C GLN A 290 -4.79 22.98 15.20
N ALA A 291 -4.00 24.04 15.07
CA ALA A 291 -3.12 24.56 16.12
C ALA A 291 -3.88 24.85 17.43
N ASP A 292 -3.99 23.83 18.29
CA ASP A 292 -4.57 23.93 19.61
C ASP A 292 -3.48 24.07 20.67
N ASP A 293 -3.80 24.78 21.74
CA ASP A 293 -3.00 25.01 22.95
C ASP A 293 -2.57 23.72 23.71
N THR A 294 -2.86 22.52 23.17
CA THR A 294 -2.45 21.22 23.74
C THR A 294 -1.00 20.83 23.45
N GLY A 295 -0.29 21.56 22.58
CA GLY A 295 1.16 21.44 22.41
C GLY A 295 1.67 20.32 21.49
N TYR A 296 0.77 19.57 20.82
CA TYR A 296 1.15 18.45 19.94
C TYR A 296 1.05 18.83 18.45
N SER A 297 1.95 19.67 17.93
CA SER A 297 1.83 20.19 16.55
C SER A 297 2.45 19.31 15.47
N ASP A 298 3.43 18.45 15.79
CA ASP A 298 4.27 17.79 14.79
C ASP A 298 4.20 16.26 14.85
N ASN A 299 3.72 15.64 13.78
CA ASN A 299 3.84 14.20 13.55
C ASN A 299 5.24 13.90 12.99
N TYR A 300 6.12 13.36 13.82
CA TYR A 300 7.50 13.09 13.44
C TYR A 300 7.65 11.90 12.50
N PHE A 301 6.70 10.96 12.46
CA PHE A 301 6.73 9.87 11.48
C PHE A 301 6.63 10.44 10.06
N ILE A 302 5.69 11.38 9.83
CA ILE A 302 5.55 12.08 8.56
C ILE A 302 6.81 12.91 8.26
N ASN A 303 7.36 13.60 9.25
CA ASN A 303 8.59 14.39 9.11
C ASN A 303 9.79 13.51 8.69
N TYR A 304 10.00 12.39 9.37
CA TYR A 304 11.09 11.46 9.06
C TYR A 304 10.92 10.81 7.69
N LEU A 305 9.70 10.39 7.33
CA LEU A 305 9.40 9.88 5.99
C LEU A 305 9.73 10.92 4.91
N GLY A 306 9.35 12.18 5.13
CA GLY A 306 9.64 13.29 4.22
C GLY A 306 11.13 13.64 4.09
N ARG A 307 11.98 13.18 5.01
CA ARG A 307 13.44 13.37 4.96
C ARG A 307 14.18 12.24 4.25
N ILE A 308 13.52 11.13 3.90
CA ILE A 308 14.17 10.05 3.15
C ILE A 308 14.39 10.51 1.71
N HIS A 309 15.65 10.57 1.29
CA HIS A 309 16.03 11.09 -0.02
C HIS A 309 17.21 10.35 -0.68
N ARG A 310 17.85 9.40 0.02
CA ARG A 310 19.00 8.67 -0.53
C ARG A 310 18.53 7.61 -1.52
N GLU A 311 19.27 7.44 -2.61
CA GLU A 311 18.97 6.44 -3.63
C GLU A 311 18.91 5.01 -3.06
N GLU A 312 19.84 4.67 -2.17
CA GLU A 312 19.90 3.37 -1.49
C GLU A 312 18.64 3.09 -0.65
N ASP A 313 18.11 4.11 0.03
CA ASP A 313 16.90 3.99 0.84
C ASP A 313 15.67 3.74 -0.05
N PHE A 314 15.60 4.43 -1.20
CA PHE A 314 14.53 4.19 -2.18
C PHE A 314 14.63 2.82 -2.85
N ASP A 315 15.83 2.34 -3.23
CA ASP A 315 16.00 0.97 -3.73
C ASP A 315 15.53 -0.04 -2.68
N PHE A 316 15.94 0.12 -1.42
CA PHE A 316 15.51 -0.75 -0.33
C PHE A 316 13.98 -0.80 -0.17
N MET A 317 13.32 0.36 -0.11
CA MET A 317 11.86 0.44 0.08
C MET A 317 11.07 -0.04 -1.14
N LEU A 318 11.51 0.33 -2.35
CA LEU A 318 10.71 0.16 -3.56
C LEU A 318 11.02 -1.11 -4.33
N LYS A 319 12.23 -1.68 -4.25
CA LYS A 319 12.63 -2.82 -5.10
C LYS A 319 11.70 -4.03 -4.99
N LYS A 320 11.30 -4.40 -3.77
CA LYS A 320 10.38 -5.53 -3.54
C LYS A 320 8.94 -5.18 -3.86
N PHE A 321 8.50 -3.97 -3.52
CA PHE A 321 7.18 -3.47 -3.89
C PHE A 321 7.02 -3.46 -5.40
N MET A 322 8.00 -2.93 -6.13
CA MET A 322 8.07 -2.99 -7.58
C MET A 322 8.03 -4.43 -8.09
N PHE A 323 8.86 -5.32 -7.57
CA PHE A 323 8.84 -6.72 -7.98
C PHE A 323 7.46 -7.36 -7.81
N TYR A 324 6.78 -7.10 -6.69
CA TYR A 324 5.42 -7.56 -6.45
C TYR A 324 4.44 -6.95 -7.46
N VAL A 325 4.40 -5.62 -7.56
CA VAL A 325 3.53 -4.87 -8.49
C VAL A 325 3.70 -5.34 -9.93
N LEU A 326 4.94 -5.58 -10.36
CA LEU A 326 5.27 -6.03 -11.72
C LEU A 326 4.90 -7.49 -11.97
N LYS A 327 4.86 -8.32 -10.92
CA LYS A 327 4.42 -9.72 -11.01
C LYS A 327 2.91 -9.86 -10.92
N THR A 328 2.24 -9.06 -10.09
CA THR A 328 0.78 -9.09 -9.96
C THR A 328 0.09 -8.43 -11.17
N SER A 329 -1.20 -8.69 -11.34
CA SER A 329 -1.99 -8.07 -12.41
C SER A 329 -2.35 -6.60 -12.12
N ASP A 330 -1.92 -6.08 -10.96
CA ASP A 330 -2.48 -4.90 -10.31
C ASP A 330 -1.69 -3.62 -10.61
N VAL A 331 -0.58 -3.72 -11.35
CA VAL A 331 0.19 -2.54 -11.79
C VAL A 331 -0.67 -1.51 -12.52
N LEU A 332 -1.73 -1.94 -13.21
CA LEU A 332 -2.67 -1.05 -13.88
C LEU A 332 -3.58 -0.30 -12.89
N GLU A 333 -3.88 -0.90 -11.74
CA GLU A 333 -4.64 -0.25 -10.67
C GLU A 333 -3.84 0.87 -10.00
N ILE A 334 -2.51 0.80 -10.05
CA ILE A 334 -1.60 1.86 -9.62
C ILE A 334 -1.38 2.90 -10.73
N LEU A 335 -1.24 2.44 -11.98
CA LEU A 335 -0.98 3.32 -13.13
C LEU A 335 -2.11 4.36 -13.33
N VAL A 336 -3.37 3.94 -13.24
CA VAL A 336 -4.52 4.82 -13.53
C VAL A 336 -4.59 6.01 -12.56
N PRO A 337 -4.49 5.85 -11.22
CA PRO A 337 -4.37 6.97 -10.27
C PRO A 337 -3.16 7.88 -10.53
N ILE A 338 -1.99 7.33 -10.88
CA ILE A 338 -0.82 8.14 -11.21
C ILE A 338 -1.11 9.04 -12.43
N LEU A 339 -1.65 8.45 -13.50
CA LEU A 339 -2.02 9.21 -14.71
C LEU A 339 -3.13 10.24 -14.43
N TYR A 340 -4.07 9.93 -13.54
CA TYR A 340 -5.09 10.87 -13.08
C TYR A 340 -4.46 12.10 -12.41
N HIS A 341 -3.60 11.92 -11.39
CA HIS A 341 -2.98 13.03 -10.67
C HIS A 341 -2.05 13.86 -11.55
N ILE A 342 -1.32 13.22 -12.48
CA ILE A 342 -0.52 13.92 -13.50
C ILE A 342 -1.42 14.79 -14.38
N THR A 343 -2.56 14.24 -14.84
CA THR A 343 -3.50 14.95 -15.72
C THR A 343 -4.16 16.12 -15.01
N GLU A 344 -4.60 15.94 -13.76
CA GLU A 344 -5.24 16.98 -12.93
C GLU A 344 -4.26 18.14 -12.68
N SER A 345 -2.99 17.83 -12.41
CA SER A 345 -1.97 18.81 -12.01
C SER A 345 -1.34 19.57 -13.18
N ARG A 346 -1.58 19.16 -14.44
CA ARG A 346 -0.82 19.61 -15.63
C ARG A 346 -0.75 21.13 -15.86
N ASN A 347 -1.76 21.86 -15.39
CA ASN A 347 -1.90 23.31 -15.57
C ASN A 347 -1.45 24.11 -14.33
N ASP A 348 -1.21 23.45 -13.20
CA ASP A 348 -0.87 24.10 -11.93
C ASP A 348 0.66 24.13 -11.74
N PRO A 349 1.31 25.32 -11.81
CA PRO A 349 2.75 25.45 -11.62
C PRO A 349 3.23 25.00 -10.23
N THR A 350 2.37 25.02 -9.21
CA THR A 350 2.73 24.62 -7.84
C THR A 350 2.81 23.11 -7.67
N ARG A 351 2.15 22.34 -8.56
CA ARG A 351 2.09 20.87 -8.53
C ARG A 351 3.08 20.21 -9.48
N VAL A 352 4.02 20.97 -10.07
CA VAL A 352 5.01 20.44 -11.02
C VAL A 352 5.86 19.32 -10.41
N GLY A 353 6.18 19.39 -9.10
CA GLY A 353 6.88 18.32 -8.40
C GLY A 353 6.11 16.99 -8.38
N LEU A 354 4.78 17.03 -8.22
CA LEU A 354 3.93 15.85 -8.27
C LEU A 354 3.93 15.19 -9.65
N ILE A 355 3.94 16.01 -10.72
CA ILE A 355 4.06 15.52 -12.10
C ILE A 355 5.41 14.85 -12.32
N HIS A 356 6.51 15.46 -11.86
CA HIS A 356 7.85 14.86 -11.96
C HIS A 356 7.89 13.49 -11.26
N MET A 357 7.38 13.40 -10.03
CA MET A 357 7.29 12.15 -9.30
C MET A 357 6.47 11.11 -10.05
N GLY A 358 5.27 11.47 -10.53
CA GLY A 358 4.42 10.56 -11.31
C GLY A 358 5.11 10.07 -12.58
N VAL A 359 5.75 10.96 -13.34
CA VAL A 359 6.48 10.59 -14.57
C VAL A 359 7.68 9.68 -14.27
N PHE A 360 8.46 9.96 -13.21
CA PHE A 360 9.58 9.10 -12.84
C PHE A 360 9.15 7.72 -12.33
N LEU A 361 8.04 7.64 -11.60
CA LEU A 361 7.44 6.35 -11.22
C LEU A 361 7.05 5.54 -12.46
N VAL A 362 6.39 6.16 -13.45
CA VAL A 362 6.04 5.48 -14.70
C VAL A 362 7.28 5.14 -15.53
N LEU A 363 8.33 5.98 -15.52
CA LEU A 363 9.62 5.70 -16.16
C LEU A 363 10.25 4.44 -15.59
N LEU A 364 10.30 4.34 -14.26
CA LEU A 364 10.84 3.18 -13.56
C LEU A 364 10.05 1.91 -13.89
N LEU A 365 8.71 1.98 -13.86
CA LEU A 365 7.84 0.87 -14.27
C LEU A 365 8.03 0.50 -15.75
N SER A 366 8.26 1.48 -16.62
CA SER A 366 8.42 1.26 -18.06
C SER A 366 9.64 0.42 -18.40
N GLY A 367 10.70 0.47 -17.59
CA GLY A 367 11.91 -0.33 -17.79
C GLY A 367 11.67 -1.85 -17.74
N GLU A 368 10.51 -2.28 -17.25
CA GLU A 368 10.19 -3.67 -16.98
C GLU A 368 9.30 -4.27 -18.08
N ARG A 369 9.76 -5.37 -18.68
CA ARG A 369 9.06 -6.02 -19.81
C ARG A 369 7.60 -6.39 -19.48
N ASN A 370 7.34 -6.84 -18.26
CA ASN A 370 6.00 -7.23 -17.83
C ASN A 370 5.03 -6.04 -17.83
N PHE A 371 5.49 -4.84 -17.47
CA PHE A 371 4.66 -3.64 -17.51
C PHE A 371 4.17 -3.36 -18.93
N GLY A 372 5.06 -3.36 -19.93
CA GLY A 372 4.71 -3.18 -21.34
C GLY A 372 3.70 -4.22 -21.85
N VAL A 373 3.85 -5.49 -21.46
CA VAL A 373 2.86 -6.54 -21.80
C VAL A 373 1.49 -6.22 -21.18
N ARG A 374 1.45 -5.78 -19.92
CA ARG A 374 0.20 -5.49 -19.20
C ARG A 374 -0.55 -4.27 -19.75
N LEU A 375 0.15 -3.28 -20.33
CA LEU A 375 -0.49 -2.11 -20.94
C LEU A 375 -1.47 -2.47 -22.06
N ASN A 376 -1.34 -3.64 -22.69
CA ASN A 376 -2.25 -4.13 -23.73
C ASN A 376 -3.63 -4.54 -23.20
N LYS A 377 -3.86 -4.59 -21.87
CA LYS A 377 -5.18 -4.89 -21.32
C LYS A 377 -6.18 -3.77 -21.71
N PRO A 378 -7.45 -4.12 -22.05
CA PRO A 378 -8.49 -3.14 -22.35
C PRO A 378 -8.66 -2.14 -21.21
N TYR A 379 -8.77 -0.85 -21.54
CA TYR A 379 -9.08 0.20 -20.59
C TYR A 379 -10.58 0.42 -20.55
N ILE A 380 -11.16 0.37 -19.35
CA ILE A 380 -12.55 0.71 -19.11
C ILE A 380 -12.56 2.09 -18.45
N ALA A 381 -13.11 3.07 -19.15
CA ALA A 381 -13.16 4.45 -18.68
C ALA A 381 -13.86 4.54 -17.32
N LYS A 382 -13.14 5.05 -16.32
CA LYS A 382 -13.69 5.47 -15.04
C LYS A 382 -13.83 7.00 -15.06
N ALA A 383 -14.92 7.54 -14.52
CA ALA A 383 -15.36 8.93 -14.68
C ALA A 383 -14.41 10.04 -14.18
N ALA A 384 -13.18 9.72 -13.75
CA ALA A 384 -12.28 10.65 -13.08
C ALA A 384 -11.30 11.39 -14.01
N ILE A 385 -10.87 10.82 -15.14
CA ILE A 385 -9.79 11.44 -15.95
C ILE A 385 -10.38 12.37 -17.03
N ASP A 386 -9.97 13.65 -17.03
CA ASP A 386 -10.27 14.63 -18.09
C ASP A 386 -9.52 14.28 -19.40
N ILE A 387 -10.07 13.34 -20.15
CA ILE A 387 -9.62 12.93 -21.49
C ILE A 387 -10.83 12.69 -22.40
N GLN A 388 -10.64 12.89 -23.70
CA GLN A 388 -11.67 12.54 -24.69
C GLN A 388 -11.98 11.04 -24.62
N SER A 389 -13.26 10.68 -24.73
CA SER A 389 -13.69 9.29 -24.73
C SER A 389 -13.02 8.51 -25.87
N PHE A 390 -12.43 7.36 -25.56
CA PHE A 390 -11.80 6.47 -26.52
C PHE A 390 -12.08 5.01 -26.14
N THR A 391 -11.98 4.13 -27.14
CA THR A 391 -11.98 2.68 -26.95
C THR A 391 -10.59 2.17 -27.23
N GLY A 392 -9.94 1.57 -26.25
CA GLY A 392 -8.56 1.13 -26.39
C GLY A 392 -8.02 0.43 -25.15
N THR A 393 -6.71 0.40 -25.05
CA THR A 393 -5.94 -0.25 -24.00
C THR A 393 -5.36 0.77 -23.02
N HIS A 394 -4.72 0.30 -21.95
CA HIS A 394 -4.00 1.18 -21.03
C HIS A 394 -2.77 1.83 -21.70
N ALA A 395 -2.21 1.23 -22.75
CA ALA A 395 -1.19 1.86 -23.59
C ALA A 395 -1.74 3.12 -24.28
N ASP A 396 -2.96 3.04 -24.82
CA ASP A 396 -3.62 4.17 -25.48
C ASP A 396 -3.91 5.29 -24.48
N LEU A 397 -4.39 4.95 -23.26
CA LEU A 397 -4.55 5.90 -22.16
C LEU A 397 -3.26 6.67 -21.87
N LEU A 398 -2.16 5.93 -21.68
CA LEU A 398 -0.84 6.50 -21.36
C LEU A 398 -0.37 7.45 -22.47
N ILE A 399 -0.49 7.03 -23.73
CA ILE A 399 -0.11 7.83 -24.89
C ILE A 399 -0.97 9.11 -24.98
N ILE A 400 -2.28 9.02 -24.74
CA ILE A 400 -3.19 10.17 -24.76
C ILE A 400 -2.83 11.18 -23.66
N VAL A 401 -2.60 10.71 -22.43
CA VAL A 401 -2.21 11.56 -21.30
C VAL A 401 -0.88 12.25 -21.59
N PHE A 402 0.12 11.51 -22.06
CA PHE A 402 1.46 12.07 -22.33
C PHE A 402 1.45 13.03 -23.51
N HIS A 403 0.66 12.75 -24.54
CA HIS A 403 0.40 13.69 -25.61
C HIS A 403 -0.20 14.98 -25.05
N LYS A 404 -1.25 14.90 -24.21
CA LYS A 404 -1.87 16.08 -23.60
C LYS A 404 -0.85 16.91 -22.79
N LEU A 405 0.07 16.26 -22.05
CA LEU A 405 1.17 16.95 -21.35
C LEU A 405 2.14 17.65 -22.30
N ILE A 406 2.57 16.99 -23.37
CA ILE A 406 3.50 17.56 -24.35
C ILE A 406 2.85 18.71 -25.14
N THR A 407 1.54 18.61 -25.37
CA THR A 407 0.80 19.53 -26.26
C THR A 407 0.23 20.75 -25.58
N THR A 408 -0.29 20.57 -24.38
CA THR A 408 -1.07 21.57 -23.65
C THR A 408 -0.56 21.79 -22.23
N GLY A 409 0.47 21.05 -21.81
CA GLY A 409 1.06 21.20 -20.49
C GLY A 409 1.87 22.48 -20.34
N ASN A 410 2.15 22.83 -19.08
CA ASN A 410 2.97 23.98 -18.72
C ASN A 410 4.39 23.88 -19.33
N HIS A 411 4.97 25.01 -19.77
CA HIS A 411 6.33 25.10 -20.31
C HIS A 411 7.41 24.49 -19.38
N ARG A 412 7.19 24.52 -18.06
CA ARG A 412 8.08 23.88 -17.07
C ARG A 412 8.16 22.36 -17.19
N LEU A 413 7.27 21.72 -17.95
CA LEU A 413 7.26 20.28 -18.19
C LEU A 413 8.17 19.85 -19.35
N GLN A 414 8.80 20.79 -20.07
CA GLN A 414 9.71 20.47 -21.19
C GLN A 414 10.86 19.54 -20.76
N SER A 415 11.37 19.68 -19.54
CA SER A 415 12.39 18.79 -18.96
C SER A 415 11.97 17.33 -18.87
N LEU A 416 10.66 17.04 -18.89
CA LEU A 416 10.11 15.69 -18.80
C LEU A 416 9.86 15.05 -20.18
N PHE A 417 9.95 15.80 -21.28
CA PHE A 417 9.55 15.30 -22.60
C PHE A 417 10.35 14.07 -23.03
N ASP A 418 11.66 14.07 -22.78
CA ASP A 418 12.51 12.92 -23.06
C ASP A 418 12.07 11.70 -22.24
N CYS A 419 11.79 11.87 -20.94
CA CYS A 419 11.29 10.80 -20.08
C CYS A 419 9.94 10.24 -20.57
N LEU A 420 9.00 11.12 -20.94
CA LEU A 420 7.68 10.71 -21.47
C LEU A 420 7.83 9.87 -22.75
N LEU A 421 8.75 10.27 -23.63
CA LEU A 421 9.04 9.54 -24.86
C LEU A 421 9.74 8.21 -24.60
N THR A 422 10.71 8.17 -23.68
CA THR A 422 11.35 6.92 -23.23
C THR A 422 10.32 5.92 -22.71
N ILE A 423 9.36 6.36 -21.89
CA ILE A 423 8.28 5.50 -21.39
C ILE A 423 7.45 4.92 -22.54
N ILE A 424 7.06 5.76 -23.51
CA ILE A 424 6.25 5.31 -24.66
C ILE A 424 7.01 4.26 -25.47
N VAL A 425 8.32 4.45 -25.67
CA VAL A 425 9.20 3.51 -26.35
C VAL A 425 9.30 2.19 -25.59
N ASN A 426 9.51 2.24 -24.27
CA ASN A 426 9.66 1.04 -23.45
C ASN A 426 8.36 0.23 -23.37
N GLY A 427 7.21 0.90 -23.21
CA GLY A 427 5.91 0.25 -23.05
C GLY A 427 5.34 -0.37 -24.34
N ASN A 428 5.79 0.08 -25.52
CA ASN A 428 5.21 -0.30 -26.82
C ASN A 428 6.24 -0.41 -27.94
N SER A 429 7.45 -0.92 -27.66
CA SER A 429 8.59 -0.91 -28.58
C SER A 429 8.27 -1.45 -29.99
N ASN A 430 7.50 -2.53 -30.11
CA ASN A 430 7.12 -3.10 -31.41
C ASN A 430 6.14 -2.22 -32.20
N LEU A 431 5.16 -1.60 -31.53
CA LEU A 431 4.20 -0.70 -32.17
C LEU A 431 4.91 0.58 -32.60
N ILE A 432 5.72 1.18 -31.73
CA ILE A 432 6.49 2.39 -32.03
C ILE A 432 7.51 2.12 -33.14
N TYR A 433 8.23 1.02 -33.09
CA TYR A 433 9.13 0.60 -34.17
C TYR A 433 8.39 0.45 -35.49
N THR A 434 7.20 -0.18 -35.47
CA THR A 434 6.37 -0.33 -36.68
C THR A 434 5.89 1.03 -37.20
N ILE A 435 5.46 1.93 -36.31
CA ILE A 435 5.02 3.29 -36.65
C ILE A 435 6.18 4.09 -37.27
N ILE A 436 7.37 4.05 -36.67
CA ILE A 436 8.57 4.74 -37.18
C ILE A 436 9.00 4.16 -38.53
N ARG A 437 8.98 2.83 -38.68
CA ARG A 437 9.33 2.15 -39.93
C ARG A 437 8.31 2.44 -41.04
N LYS A 438 7.04 2.62 -40.70
CA LYS A 438 5.94 2.96 -41.62
C LYS A 438 5.56 4.45 -41.57
N ARG A 439 6.45 5.33 -41.09
CA ARG A 439 6.17 6.77 -40.90
C ARG A 439 5.56 7.45 -42.13
N GLN A 440 6.00 7.03 -43.33
CA GLN A 440 5.50 7.55 -44.60
C GLN A 440 3.99 7.30 -44.79
N VAL A 441 3.46 6.17 -44.32
CA VAL A 441 2.01 5.86 -44.40
C VAL A 441 1.22 6.85 -43.56
N PHE A 442 1.71 7.18 -42.37
CA PHE A 442 1.06 8.13 -41.47
C PHE A 442 1.16 9.57 -41.98
N TYR A 443 2.30 9.98 -42.56
CA TYR A 443 2.42 11.28 -43.23
C TYR A 443 1.48 11.40 -44.43
N GLN A 444 1.34 10.34 -45.24
CA GLN A 444 0.40 10.31 -46.35
C GLN A 444 -1.05 10.39 -45.88
N LEU A 445 -1.40 9.68 -44.80
CA LEU A 445 -2.75 9.70 -44.24
C LEU A 445 -3.10 11.07 -43.63
N ALA A 446 -2.17 11.72 -42.94
CA ALA A 446 -2.37 13.08 -42.41
C ALA A 446 -2.57 14.11 -43.54
N ASN A 447 -1.83 13.94 -44.63
CA ASN A 447 -1.88 14.82 -45.80
C ASN A 447 -2.86 14.34 -46.89
N LEU A 448 -3.78 13.42 -46.57
CA LEU A 448 -4.71 12.88 -47.56
C LEU A 448 -5.52 14.01 -48.20
N PRO A 449 -5.53 14.15 -49.55
CA PRO A 449 -6.29 15.20 -50.22
C PRO A 449 -7.79 14.98 -50.03
N THR A 450 -8.53 16.07 -49.76
CA THR A 450 -9.99 16.06 -49.60
C THR A 450 -10.72 16.74 -50.75
N ASP A 451 -9.99 17.25 -51.76
CA ASP A 451 -10.59 17.92 -52.91
C ASP A 451 -11.20 16.94 -53.93
N SER A 452 -12.23 17.41 -54.65
CA SER A 452 -13.01 16.59 -55.59
C SER A 452 -12.18 16.04 -56.75
N ALA A 453 -11.15 16.76 -57.19
CA ALA A 453 -10.26 16.33 -58.28
C ALA A 453 -9.33 15.19 -57.82
N SER A 454 -8.80 15.26 -56.60
CA SER A 454 -7.97 14.20 -56.02
C SER A 454 -8.76 12.94 -55.67
N ILE A 455 -10.01 13.10 -55.19
CA ILE A 455 -10.90 11.97 -54.86
C ILE A 455 -11.26 11.21 -56.13
N SER A 456 -11.69 11.90 -57.18
CA SER A 456 -12.03 11.29 -58.48
C SER A 456 -10.83 10.59 -59.13
N LYS A 457 -9.64 11.20 -59.05
CA LYS A 457 -8.39 10.59 -59.51
C LYS A 457 -8.04 9.31 -58.73
N SER A 458 -8.21 9.32 -57.41
CA SER A 458 -7.93 8.15 -56.55
C SER A 458 -8.90 7.00 -56.82
N LEU A 459 -10.15 7.29 -57.14
CA LEU A 459 -11.16 6.30 -57.55
C LEU A 459 -10.87 5.72 -58.94
N SER A 460 -10.40 6.55 -59.89
CA SER A 460 -10.02 6.09 -61.24
C SER A 460 -8.76 5.22 -61.27
N GLY A 461 -7.86 5.37 -60.30
CA GLY A 461 -6.59 4.64 -60.22
C GLY A 461 -6.72 3.15 -59.87
N ARG A 462 -7.89 2.71 -59.39
CA ARG A 462 -8.10 1.32 -58.92
C ARG A 462 -8.45 0.30 -60.00
N LYS A 463 -8.77 0.72 -61.24
CA LYS A 463 -9.18 -0.22 -62.29
C LYS A 463 -8.04 -0.99 -62.98
N GLY A 464 -6.76 -0.75 -62.65
CA GLY A 464 -5.65 -1.37 -63.41
C GLY A 464 -4.41 -1.88 -62.65
N LYS A 465 -4.19 -1.52 -61.38
CA LYS A 465 -2.88 -1.78 -60.71
C LYS A 465 -2.87 -2.77 -59.54
N ALA A 466 -4.03 -3.18 -59.03
CA ALA A 466 -4.10 -3.93 -57.77
C ALA A 466 -3.72 -5.44 -57.87
N ARG A 467 -3.53 -6.00 -59.08
CA ARG A 467 -3.26 -7.44 -59.24
C ARG A 467 -1.78 -7.79 -59.49
N GLU A 468 -0.97 -6.84 -59.97
CA GLU A 468 0.45 -7.11 -60.30
C GLU A 468 1.40 -6.75 -59.14
N GLU A 469 1.17 -5.65 -58.41
CA GLU A 469 2.08 -5.22 -57.34
C GLU A 469 2.10 -6.12 -56.08
N MET A 470 1.08 -6.98 -55.89
CA MET A 470 1.02 -7.91 -54.75
C MET A 470 1.87 -9.18 -54.96
N VAL A 471 2.26 -9.50 -56.20
CA VAL A 471 3.06 -10.70 -56.53
C VAL A 471 4.56 -10.41 -56.52
N ASP A 472 4.97 -9.19 -56.87
CA ASP A 472 6.40 -8.82 -56.95
C ASP A 472 7.04 -8.39 -55.62
N GLN A 473 6.25 -7.94 -54.63
CA GLN A 473 6.79 -7.60 -53.31
C GLN A 473 7.10 -8.81 -52.40
N LEU A 474 6.80 -10.03 -52.86
CA LEU A 474 7.11 -11.29 -52.13
C LEU A 474 8.42 -11.96 -52.57
N LYS A 475 9.22 -11.34 -53.44
CA LYS A 475 10.55 -11.87 -53.79
C LYS A 475 11.62 -10.80 -53.66
N SER A 476 12.34 -10.82 -52.54
CA SER A 476 13.74 -10.35 -52.50
C SER A 476 14.52 -11.09 -51.41
N PRO A 477 15.84 -11.25 -51.57
CA PRO A 477 16.52 -12.51 -51.34
C PRO A 477 17.44 -12.46 -50.11
N THR A 478 17.06 -13.08 -49.00
CA THR A 478 18.05 -13.56 -48.02
C THR A 478 17.42 -14.52 -47.02
N ALA A 479 17.65 -15.83 -47.22
CA ALA A 479 17.78 -16.80 -46.14
C ALA A 479 18.41 -18.10 -46.71
N PRO A 480 19.38 -18.71 -46.01
CA PRO A 480 19.99 -19.96 -46.43
C PRO A 480 19.01 -21.13 -46.26
N VAL A 481 19.18 -22.13 -47.11
CA VAL A 481 18.39 -23.37 -47.16
C VAL A 481 18.41 -24.08 -45.80
N ALA A 482 17.24 -24.38 -45.25
CA ALA A 482 17.08 -25.33 -44.15
C ALA A 482 16.51 -26.67 -44.69
N PRO A 483 16.88 -27.83 -44.11
CA PRO A 483 16.51 -29.14 -44.63
C PRO A 483 15.08 -29.57 -44.22
N GLU A 484 14.54 -30.51 -44.99
CA GLU A 484 13.18 -31.07 -44.90
C GLU A 484 12.97 -32.11 -43.78
N ILE A 485 11.71 -32.61 -43.73
CA ILE A 485 11.11 -33.79 -43.02
C ILE A 485 10.26 -33.37 -41.77
N PRO A 486 9.11 -34.02 -41.43
CA PRO A 486 7.81 -34.03 -42.13
C PRO A 486 6.58 -33.85 -41.17
N THR A 487 5.43 -33.58 -41.78
CA THR A 487 4.02 -33.87 -41.37
C THR A 487 3.68 -34.31 -39.93
N GLY A 488 2.79 -33.54 -39.27
CA GLY A 488 1.97 -33.99 -38.14
C GLY A 488 0.97 -32.96 -37.58
N SER A 489 -0.29 -33.06 -38.01
CA SER A 489 -1.54 -32.62 -37.33
C SER A 489 -1.81 -31.14 -36.97
N THR A 490 -2.54 -30.50 -37.90
CA THR A 490 -3.70 -29.59 -37.76
C THR A 490 -4.14 -29.08 -36.36
N ALA A 491 -4.10 -27.75 -36.20
CA ALA A 491 -5.09 -26.98 -35.44
C ALA A 491 -5.52 -25.77 -36.30
N GLY A 492 -6.77 -25.77 -36.76
CA GLY A 492 -7.32 -24.74 -37.65
C GLY A 492 -7.51 -23.41 -36.93
N LEU A 493 -6.98 -22.34 -37.51
CA LEU A 493 -7.31 -20.96 -37.14
C LEU A 493 -8.75 -20.67 -37.58
N ALA A 494 -9.57 -20.26 -36.61
CA ALA A 494 -10.96 -19.91 -36.77
C ALA A 494 -11.15 -18.80 -37.82
N ALA A 495 -12.24 -18.96 -38.58
CA ALA A 495 -12.66 -18.09 -39.66
C ALA A 495 -12.77 -16.62 -39.24
N THR A 496 -12.34 -15.74 -40.14
CA THR A 496 -12.58 -14.30 -40.09
C THR A 496 -14.09 -14.04 -40.03
N PRO A 497 -14.62 -13.25 -39.07
CA PRO A 497 -16.04 -12.94 -39.05
C PRO A 497 -16.40 -12.10 -40.27
N GLN A 498 -17.42 -12.56 -41.01
CA GLN A 498 -18.09 -11.72 -42.01
C GLN A 498 -18.69 -10.50 -41.30
N VAL A 499 -18.31 -9.31 -41.77
CA VAL A 499 -18.86 -8.02 -41.32
C VAL A 499 -20.34 -7.98 -41.68
N THR A 500 -21.20 -8.32 -40.71
CA THR A 500 -22.64 -8.09 -40.76
C THR A 500 -22.94 -6.81 -39.96
N SER A 501 -23.45 -5.80 -40.67
CA SER A 501 -24.26 -4.66 -40.20
C SER A 501 -23.98 -4.09 -38.80
N MET A 502 -23.41 -2.88 -38.74
CA MET A 502 -23.46 -2.00 -37.56
C MET A 502 -24.78 -1.21 -37.51
N PRO A 503 -25.28 -0.86 -36.31
CA PRO A 503 -26.64 -0.35 -36.10
C PRO A 503 -26.76 1.15 -36.36
N GLY A 504 -27.87 1.55 -36.97
CA GLY A 504 -28.25 2.95 -37.17
C GLY A 504 -28.68 3.62 -35.86
N SER A 505 -28.16 4.82 -35.61
CA SER A 505 -28.74 5.79 -34.68
C SER A 505 -29.39 6.90 -35.51
N SER A 506 -30.70 7.03 -35.31
CA SER A 506 -31.60 8.04 -35.86
C SER A 506 -31.26 9.45 -35.35
N GLY A 507 -31.04 10.38 -36.28
CA GLY A 507 -31.05 11.83 -36.04
C GLY A 507 -31.36 12.53 -37.37
N GLU A 508 -32.47 13.26 -37.38
CA GLU A 508 -33.20 13.77 -38.54
C GLU A 508 -32.41 14.74 -39.42
N THR A 509 -32.41 14.50 -40.73
CA THR A 509 -32.41 15.57 -41.75
C THR A 509 -33.34 15.15 -42.89
N ASP A 510 -34.41 15.93 -43.08
CA ASP A 510 -35.37 15.82 -44.16
C ASP A 510 -34.70 15.85 -45.53
N GLY A 511 -34.97 14.83 -46.35
CA GLY A 511 -34.52 14.74 -47.74
C GLY A 511 -34.83 13.36 -48.32
N LYS A 512 -35.92 13.26 -49.09
CA LYS A 512 -36.34 12.05 -49.82
C LYS A 512 -35.17 11.39 -50.56
N ALA A 513 -34.77 10.19 -50.14
CA ALA A 513 -33.90 9.33 -50.93
C ALA A 513 -34.71 8.63 -52.04
N THR A 514 -34.43 8.98 -53.29
CA THR A 514 -34.80 8.19 -54.48
C THR A 514 -33.89 6.95 -54.59
N PRO A 515 -34.40 5.77 -54.96
CA PRO A 515 -33.56 4.58 -55.10
C PRO A 515 -32.85 4.59 -56.46
N GLY A 516 -31.52 4.76 -56.46
CA GLY A 516 -30.72 4.63 -57.69
C GLY A 516 -29.37 5.35 -57.79
N GLU A 517 -28.82 5.94 -56.72
CA GLU A 517 -27.48 6.56 -56.80
C GLU A 517 -26.42 5.71 -56.09
N ASP A 518 -25.45 5.21 -56.86
CA ASP A 518 -24.22 4.61 -56.35
C ASP A 518 -23.53 5.63 -55.44
N TRP A 519 -23.34 5.28 -54.16
CA TRP A 519 -22.66 6.15 -53.20
C TRP A 519 -21.25 6.49 -53.70
N ALA A 520 -20.94 7.79 -53.80
CA ALA A 520 -19.62 8.30 -54.15
C ALA A 520 -19.08 9.18 -53.01
N PRO A 521 -17.80 9.02 -52.63
CA PRO A 521 -17.20 9.83 -51.56
C PRO A 521 -17.13 11.29 -52.00
N THR A 522 -17.80 12.17 -51.27
CA THR A 522 -17.74 13.63 -51.48
C THR A 522 -16.57 14.25 -50.71
N PRO A 523 -16.09 15.44 -51.12
CA PRO A 523 -15.12 16.22 -50.34
C PRO A 523 -15.55 16.44 -48.88
N GLU A 524 -16.83 16.76 -48.68
CA GLU A 524 -17.45 16.98 -47.37
C GLU A 524 -17.42 15.71 -46.52
N TRP A 525 -17.72 14.54 -47.12
CA TRP A 525 -17.60 13.25 -46.45
C TRP A 525 -16.15 12.94 -46.07
N ALA A 526 -15.20 13.20 -46.96
CA ALA A 526 -13.79 12.96 -46.73
C ALA A 526 -13.24 13.84 -45.59
N GLU A 527 -13.66 15.10 -45.51
CA GLU A 527 -13.28 16.03 -44.45
C GLU A 527 -13.92 15.69 -43.10
N GLN A 528 -15.21 15.29 -43.10
CA GLN A 528 -15.91 14.82 -41.91
C GLN A 528 -15.28 13.54 -41.33
N TRP A 529 -14.80 12.63 -42.18
CA TRP A 529 -14.09 11.44 -41.73
C TRP A 529 -12.66 11.75 -41.28
N LYS A 530 -11.92 12.55 -42.07
CA LYS A 530 -10.52 12.89 -41.79
C LYS A 530 -10.36 13.62 -40.45
N SER A 531 -11.28 14.53 -40.12
CA SER A 531 -11.31 15.25 -38.83
C SER A 531 -11.50 14.34 -37.61
N LYS A 532 -12.06 13.15 -37.78
CA LYS A 532 -12.25 12.15 -36.71
C LYS A 532 -11.04 11.25 -36.49
N LEU A 533 -10.02 11.31 -37.34
CA LEU A 533 -8.82 10.50 -37.20
C LEU A 533 -7.88 11.09 -36.13
N PRO A 534 -7.54 10.35 -35.05
CA PRO A 534 -6.68 10.85 -33.98
C PRO A 534 -5.19 10.78 -34.37
N LEU A 535 -4.81 11.37 -35.50
CA LEU A 535 -3.44 11.31 -36.04
C LEU A 535 -2.47 12.26 -35.34
N GLN A 536 -2.99 13.26 -34.63
CA GLN A 536 -2.18 14.31 -34.02
C GLN A 536 -1.12 13.74 -33.08
N THR A 537 -1.50 12.75 -32.27
CA THR A 537 -0.59 12.08 -31.34
C THR A 537 0.54 11.33 -32.04
N ILE A 538 0.21 10.59 -33.10
CA ILE A 538 1.18 9.83 -33.89
C ILE A 538 2.13 10.79 -34.64
N MET A 539 1.61 11.90 -35.17
CA MET A 539 2.42 12.92 -35.84
C MET A 539 3.44 13.57 -34.91
N ARG A 540 3.02 13.95 -33.69
CA ARG A 540 3.96 14.52 -32.69
C ARG A 540 5.01 13.51 -32.25
N LEU A 541 4.61 12.25 -32.04
CA LEU A 541 5.54 11.18 -31.70
C LEU A 541 6.60 10.99 -32.79
N LEU A 542 6.20 10.96 -34.06
CA LEU A 542 7.12 10.86 -35.20
C LEU A 542 8.06 12.06 -35.30
N GLN A 543 7.55 13.28 -35.08
CA GLN A 543 8.36 14.52 -35.12
C GLN A 543 9.52 14.49 -34.12
N VAL A 544 9.32 13.93 -32.93
CA VAL A 544 10.38 13.90 -31.91
C VAL A 544 11.27 12.66 -32.04
N LEU A 545 10.70 11.48 -32.27
CA LEU A 545 11.48 10.23 -32.24
C LEU A 545 12.29 9.96 -33.50
N VAL A 546 11.81 10.35 -34.69
CA VAL A 546 12.54 10.07 -35.95
C VAL A 546 13.94 10.70 -35.95
N PRO A 547 14.12 12.00 -35.61
CA PRO A 547 15.46 12.60 -35.58
C PRO A 547 16.40 11.95 -34.55
N GLN A 548 15.87 11.53 -33.39
CA GLN A 548 16.67 10.89 -32.35
C GLN A 548 17.16 9.50 -32.78
N VAL A 549 16.29 8.70 -33.40
CA VAL A 549 16.65 7.37 -33.93
C VAL A 549 17.65 7.49 -35.08
N GLU A 550 17.43 8.44 -36.01
CA GLU A 550 18.36 8.67 -37.13
C GLU A 550 19.74 9.08 -36.62
N LYS A 551 19.83 9.92 -35.57
CA LYS A 551 21.10 10.25 -34.91
C LYS A 551 21.80 9.03 -34.32
N ILE A 552 21.09 8.18 -33.58
CA ILE A 552 21.65 6.96 -32.97
C ILE A 552 22.17 5.98 -34.05
N CYS A 553 21.51 5.91 -35.20
CA CYS A 553 21.95 5.10 -36.33
C CYS A 553 23.18 5.66 -37.07
N ILE A 554 23.48 6.95 -36.92
CA ILE A 554 24.67 7.60 -37.50
C ILE A 554 25.86 7.50 -36.53
N ASP A 555 25.60 7.56 -35.22
CA ASP A 555 26.63 7.52 -34.17
C ASP A 555 27.12 6.09 -33.83
N LYS A 556 26.51 5.05 -34.42
CA LYS A 556 26.94 3.63 -34.35
C LYS A 556 27.50 3.18 -35.68
#